data_AF-A0A380BQM4-F1
#
_entry.id   AF-A0A380BQM4-F1
#
_cell.length_a   1.000
_cell.length_b   1.000
_cell.length_c   1.000
_cell.angle_alpha   90.00
_cell.angle_beta   90.00
_cell.angle_gamma   90.00
#
_symmetry.space_group_name_H-M   'P 1'
#
loop_
_entity.id
_entity.type
_entity.pdbx_description
1 polymer ?
#
loop_
_entity_poly.entity_id
_entity_poly.type
_entity_poly.pdbx_seq_one_letter_code
_entity_poly.pdbx_strand_id
1 'polypeptide(L)'
;MLNKINYRPILIDELITNERLSSYTVVFQHTNDAELIGAYLWNTKVCAAFYPLLIAAEVTLRNSIDTALSNDLGRFWWKTGILRYKSFDGVNVPFECKAVTENFQKAFAKVRAEKRSRYNQNRHNPSHNEIVSKSEFSTWEFILNDEYMGPNLIWPKNLGKVFRGKWPSKTGTTLKVARELVKVVREFRNRVSHHEPVWKRYGIKNEAEAIIHLNEKIDKILALIELVSPHKLELLVKSGIVANAKRVCTIGELRNNQQTSQIHSVKSVSKLYRLVKSANNDNASKNIVLFNFGKARFTIEPF
;
A
#
# COMPACT_ATOMS: atom_id res chain seq x y z
N MET A 1 -15.66 -13.73 -22.54
CA MET A 1 -14.83 -14.57 -21.64
C MET A 1 -13.39 -14.43 -22.11
N LEU A 2 -12.41 -14.41 -21.19
CA LEU A 2 -11.00 -14.27 -21.55
C LEU A 2 -10.57 -15.31 -22.59
N ASN A 3 -11.17 -16.50 -22.56
CA ASN A 3 -10.89 -17.59 -23.50
C ASN A 3 -11.36 -17.34 -24.96
N LYS A 4 -12.03 -16.21 -25.25
CA LYS A 4 -12.43 -15.82 -26.62
C LYS A 4 -11.55 -14.72 -27.22
N ILE A 5 -10.55 -14.25 -26.48
CA ILE A 5 -9.62 -13.22 -26.93
C ILE A 5 -8.51 -13.90 -27.74
N ASN A 6 -8.13 -13.30 -28.87
CA ASN A 6 -6.89 -13.68 -29.54
C ASN A 6 -5.71 -12.95 -28.87
N TYR A 7 -4.88 -13.70 -28.15
CA TYR A 7 -3.78 -13.14 -27.37
C TYR A 7 -2.52 -12.87 -28.19
N ARG A 8 -2.35 -13.52 -29.34
CA ARG A 8 -1.14 -13.43 -30.15
C ARG A 8 -1.42 -13.11 -31.62
N PRO A 9 -0.49 -12.41 -32.30
CA PRO A 9 0.75 -11.86 -31.77
C PRO A 9 0.55 -10.55 -30.98
N ILE A 10 -0.47 -9.76 -31.33
CA ILE A 10 -0.58 -8.34 -30.92
C ILE A 10 -0.57 -8.14 -29.38
N LEU A 11 -1.42 -8.82 -28.62
CA LEU A 11 -1.54 -8.50 -27.18
C LEU A 11 -0.30 -8.91 -26.40
N ILE A 12 0.19 -10.15 -26.57
CA ILE A 12 1.34 -10.64 -25.81
C ILE A 12 2.67 -10.23 -26.43
N ASP A 13 2.87 -10.39 -27.73
CA ASP A 13 4.20 -10.22 -28.31
C ASP A 13 4.57 -8.74 -28.49
N GLU A 14 3.59 -7.87 -28.72
CA GLU A 14 3.83 -6.44 -28.97
C GLU A 14 3.48 -5.53 -27.78
N LEU A 15 2.29 -5.69 -27.17
CA LEU A 15 1.78 -4.72 -26.19
C LEU A 15 2.14 -5.03 -24.74
N ILE A 16 2.07 -6.31 -24.33
CA ILE A 16 2.42 -6.74 -22.98
C ILE A 16 3.87 -7.17 -22.91
N THR A 17 4.38 -7.83 -23.95
CA THR A 17 5.70 -8.45 -24.12
C THR A 17 5.92 -9.75 -23.31
N ASN A 18 6.65 -10.70 -23.88
CA ASN A 18 7.03 -11.95 -23.21
C ASN A 18 7.99 -11.66 -22.03
N GLU A 19 8.84 -10.64 -22.15
CA GLU A 19 9.77 -10.18 -21.12
C GLU A 19 9.01 -9.76 -19.85
N ARG A 20 7.90 -9.05 -20.01
CA ARG A 20 7.02 -8.64 -18.91
C ARG A 20 6.35 -9.84 -18.24
N LEU A 21 5.96 -10.84 -19.02
CA LEU A 21 5.31 -12.06 -18.54
C LEU A 21 6.29 -13.11 -18.02
N SER A 22 7.59 -12.99 -18.30
CA SER A 22 8.62 -13.98 -17.94
C SER A 22 8.60 -14.38 -16.46
N SER A 23 8.39 -13.43 -15.56
CA SER A 23 8.31 -13.76 -14.13
C SER A 23 7.01 -14.47 -13.74
N TYR A 24 5.93 -14.24 -14.50
CA TYR A 24 4.66 -14.90 -14.27
C TYR A 24 4.68 -16.35 -14.75
N THR A 25 5.35 -16.65 -15.87
CA THR A 25 5.45 -18.02 -16.40
C THR A 25 6.18 -18.96 -15.46
N VAL A 26 7.14 -18.44 -14.69
CA VAL A 26 7.92 -19.22 -13.72
C VAL A 26 7.15 -19.48 -12.42
N VAL A 27 6.36 -18.51 -11.95
CA VAL A 27 5.76 -18.54 -10.61
C VAL A 27 4.32 -19.04 -10.60
N PHE A 28 3.56 -18.81 -11.67
CA PHE A 28 2.14 -19.15 -11.74
C PHE A 28 1.85 -20.32 -12.67
N GLN A 29 0.99 -21.21 -12.20
CA GLN A 29 0.51 -22.34 -12.99
C GLN A 29 -0.40 -21.81 -14.12
N HIS A 30 -0.12 -22.23 -15.34
CA HIS A 30 -0.91 -21.87 -16.51
C HIS A 30 -0.77 -22.96 -17.59
N THR A 31 -1.83 -23.19 -18.35
CA THR A 31 -1.85 -24.14 -19.49
C THR A 31 -1.98 -23.44 -20.84
N ASN A 32 -2.33 -22.16 -20.85
CA ASN A 32 -2.56 -21.35 -22.05
C ASN A 32 -2.37 -19.85 -21.76
N ASP A 33 -2.36 -19.04 -22.81
CA ASP A 33 -2.16 -17.58 -22.72
C ASP A 33 -3.26 -16.87 -21.90
N ALA A 34 -4.51 -17.37 -21.91
CA ALA A 34 -5.59 -16.75 -21.13
C ALA A 34 -5.36 -16.88 -19.63
N GLU A 35 -4.84 -18.03 -19.18
CA GLU A 35 -4.47 -18.26 -17.77
C GLU A 35 -3.24 -17.45 -17.36
N LEU A 36 -2.24 -17.33 -18.23
CA LEU A 36 -1.05 -16.51 -17.97
C LEU A 36 -1.43 -15.02 -17.84
N ILE A 37 -2.25 -14.52 -18.77
CA ILE A 37 -2.80 -13.15 -18.69
C ILE A 37 -3.73 -12.99 -17.48
N GLY A 38 -4.45 -14.05 -17.08
CA GLY A 38 -5.23 -14.06 -15.84
C GLY A 38 -4.36 -13.77 -14.60
N ALA A 39 -3.19 -14.40 -14.49
CA ALA A 39 -2.24 -14.13 -13.39
C ALA A 39 -1.67 -12.70 -13.46
N TYR A 40 -1.39 -12.20 -14.66
CA TYR A 40 -0.96 -10.81 -14.88
C TYR A 40 -2.02 -9.79 -14.43
N LEU A 41 -3.28 -9.99 -14.82
CA LEU A 41 -4.40 -9.12 -14.44
C LEU A 41 -4.74 -9.23 -12.95
N TRP A 42 -4.57 -10.41 -12.35
CA TRP A 42 -4.68 -10.61 -10.90
C TRP A 42 -3.70 -9.70 -10.16
N ASN A 43 -2.44 -9.58 -10.60
CA ASN A 43 -1.49 -8.65 -9.99
C ASN A 43 -1.98 -7.19 -10.05
N THR A 44 -2.62 -6.76 -11.13
CA THR A 44 -3.23 -5.42 -11.21
C THR A 44 -4.36 -5.24 -10.19
N LYS A 45 -5.21 -6.26 -10.01
CA LYS A 45 -6.26 -6.25 -8.97
C LYS A 45 -5.65 -6.20 -7.56
N VAL A 46 -4.58 -6.95 -7.32
CA VAL A 46 -3.82 -6.89 -6.06
C VAL A 46 -3.34 -5.47 -5.81
N CYS A 47 -2.64 -4.85 -6.78
CA CYS A 47 -2.19 -3.46 -6.69
C CYS A 47 -3.34 -2.49 -6.32
N ALA A 48 -4.50 -2.64 -6.96
CA ALA A 48 -5.68 -1.82 -6.67
C ALA A 48 -6.20 -2.03 -5.23
N ALA A 49 -6.23 -3.28 -4.75
CA ALA A 49 -6.69 -3.61 -3.40
C ALA A 49 -5.73 -3.11 -2.29
N PHE A 50 -4.43 -3.01 -2.58
CA PHE A 50 -3.45 -2.43 -1.66
C PHE A 50 -3.52 -0.91 -1.55
N TYR A 51 -3.99 -0.22 -2.60
CA TYR A 51 -3.90 1.24 -2.70
C TYR A 51 -4.56 1.98 -1.53
N PRO A 52 -5.77 1.61 -1.06
CA PRO A 52 -6.38 2.26 0.10
C PRO A 52 -5.59 2.07 1.41
N LEU A 53 -4.96 0.90 1.60
CA LEU A 53 -4.14 0.62 2.78
C LEU A 53 -2.86 1.47 2.78
N LEU A 54 -2.23 1.62 1.62
CA LEU A 54 -1.02 2.42 1.45
C LEU A 54 -1.29 3.91 1.68
N ILE A 55 -2.39 4.43 1.13
CA ILE A 55 -2.84 5.81 1.39
C ILE A 55 -3.09 6.00 2.89
N ALA A 56 -3.79 5.06 3.53
CA ALA A 56 -4.10 5.16 4.94
C ALA A 56 -2.83 5.19 5.80
N ALA A 57 -1.84 4.34 5.52
CA ALA A 57 -0.57 4.34 6.22
C ALA A 57 0.18 5.68 6.06
N GLU A 58 0.33 6.16 4.82
CA GLU A 58 1.09 7.38 4.52
C GLU A 58 0.43 8.62 5.15
N VAL A 59 -0.86 8.83 4.93
CA VAL A 59 -1.59 10.00 5.44
C VAL A 59 -1.66 9.99 6.97
N THR A 60 -1.90 8.83 7.57
CA THR A 60 -2.04 8.72 9.04
C THR A 60 -0.70 8.97 9.72
N LEU A 61 0.39 8.37 9.24
CA LEU A 61 1.73 8.59 9.78
C LEU A 61 2.12 10.07 9.66
N ARG A 62 2.04 10.61 8.43
CA ARG A 62 2.39 12.01 8.14
C ARG A 62 1.67 12.97 9.08
N ASN A 63 0.34 12.87 9.13
CA ASN A 63 -0.45 13.82 9.88
C ASN A 63 -0.22 13.66 11.39
N SER A 64 0.05 12.44 11.87
CA SER A 64 0.38 12.20 13.28
C SER A 64 1.71 12.85 13.66
N ILE A 65 2.75 12.67 12.84
CA ILE A 65 4.06 13.32 13.03
C ILE A 65 3.92 14.84 12.96
N ASP A 66 3.29 15.35 11.89
CA ASP A 66 3.14 16.79 11.68
C ASP A 66 2.37 17.47 12.82
N THR A 67 1.29 16.85 13.31
CA THR A 67 0.51 17.38 14.43
C THR A 67 1.34 17.43 15.70
N ALA A 68 2.07 16.36 16.02
CA ALA A 68 2.90 16.32 17.23
C ALA A 68 4.01 17.37 17.20
N LEU A 69 4.71 17.50 16.07
CA LEU A 69 5.82 18.44 15.91
C LEU A 69 5.35 19.88 15.78
N SER A 70 4.21 20.13 15.13
CA SER A 70 3.63 21.48 15.06
C SER A 70 3.23 22.01 16.43
N ASN A 71 2.75 21.14 17.32
CA ASN A 71 2.41 21.51 18.70
C ASN A 71 3.63 21.76 19.58
N ASP A 72 4.78 21.15 19.27
CA ASP A 72 6.02 21.25 20.06
C ASP A 72 6.93 22.39 19.56
N LEU A 73 7.07 22.54 18.24
CA LEU A 73 8.05 23.42 17.59
C LEU A 73 7.40 24.52 16.73
N GLY A 74 6.07 24.55 16.64
CA GLY A 74 5.31 25.47 15.81
C GLY A 74 5.06 24.98 14.38
N ARG A 75 4.16 25.66 13.67
CA ARG A 75 3.66 25.27 12.33
C ARG A 75 4.75 25.00 11.30
N PHE A 76 5.92 25.62 11.42
CA PHE A 76 6.98 25.50 10.43
C PHE A 76 8.16 24.69 10.95
N TRP A 77 7.92 23.70 11.82
CA TRP A 77 8.94 22.88 12.48
C TRP A 77 10.01 22.30 11.55
N TRP A 78 9.68 22.10 10.28
CA TRP A 78 10.56 21.57 9.23
C TRP A 78 11.47 22.61 8.57
N LYS A 79 11.39 23.91 8.92
CA LYS A 79 12.31 24.93 8.40
C LYS A 79 13.73 24.68 8.88
N THR A 80 14.70 25.05 8.03
CA THR A 80 16.12 25.00 8.33
C THR A 80 16.42 25.68 9.67
N GLY A 81 17.18 24.98 10.52
CA GLY A 81 17.59 25.48 11.84
C GLY A 81 16.62 25.18 13.00
N ILE A 82 15.42 24.64 12.74
CA ILE A 82 14.47 24.31 13.81
C ILE A 82 14.70 22.89 14.34
N LEU A 83 14.78 21.89 13.46
CA LEU A 83 15.08 20.52 13.87
C LEU A 83 16.53 20.39 14.31
N ARG A 84 16.73 19.94 15.55
CA ARG A 84 18.03 19.53 16.08
C ARG A 84 18.23 18.04 15.88
N TYR A 85 19.49 17.63 15.72
CA TYR A 85 19.91 16.23 15.63
C TYR A 85 21.20 16.02 16.45
N LYS A 86 21.53 14.76 16.77
CA LYS A 86 22.65 14.39 17.66
C LYS A 86 23.99 14.86 17.12
N SER A 87 24.28 14.52 15.88
CA SER A 87 25.58 14.74 15.25
C SER A 87 25.73 16.17 14.71
N PHE A 88 25.11 17.15 15.37
CA PHE A 88 25.17 18.56 14.97
C PHE A 88 26.55 19.13 15.33
N ASP A 89 27.50 18.98 14.42
CA ASP A 89 28.87 19.52 14.53
C ASP A 89 29.06 20.83 13.73
N GLY A 90 28.03 21.28 13.01
CA GLY A 90 28.03 22.50 12.19
C GLY A 90 28.72 22.37 10.83
N VAL A 91 29.32 21.23 10.50
CA VAL A 91 30.10 21.00 9.28
C VAL A 91 29.49 19.90 8.42
N ASN A 92 29.12 18.77 9.03
CA ASN A 92 28.62 17.59 8.35
C ASN A 92 27.19 17.28 8.77
N VAL A 93 26.24 17.46 7.85
CA VAL A 93 24.84 17.10 8.08
C VAL A 93 24.65 15.62 7.70
N PRO A 94 24.17 14.74 8.61
CA PRO A 94 23.82 13.37 8.26
C PRO A 94 22.84 13.31 7.10
N PHE A 95 22.95 12.28 6.27
CA PHE A 95 22.16 12.15 5.04
C PHE A 95 20.66 12.31 5.28
N GLU A 96 20.09 11.61 6.27
CA GLU A 96 18.66 11.67 6.56
C GLU A 96 18.22 13.06 7.04
N CYS A 97 19.04 13.73 7.85
CA CYS A 97 18.75 15.08 8.33
C CYS A 97 18.72 16.10 7.17
N LYS A 98 19.70 15.97 6.26
CA LYS A 98 19.75 16.76 5.03
C LYS A 98 18.55 16.45 4.13
N ALA A 99 18.23 15.17 3.93
CA ALA A 99 17.14 14.72 3.09
C ALA A 99 15.77 15.20 3.58
N VAL A 100 15.51 15.22 4.89
CA VAL A 100 14.27 15.80 5.44
C VAL A 100 14.12 17.26 5.03
N THR A 101 15.18 18.06 5.23
CA THR A 101 15.18 19.49 4.90
C THR A 101 14.97 19.72 3.40
N GLU A 102 15.74 19.01 2.56
CA GLU A 102 15.64 19.11 1.10
C GLU A 102 14.28 18.67 0.57
N ASN A 103 13.66 17.63 1.17
CA ASN A 103 12.35 17.17 0.75
C ASN A 103 11.26 18.23 1.00
N PHE A 104 11.30 18.95 2.13
CA PHE A 104 10.38 20.04 2.38
C PHE A 104 10.62 21.25 1.47
N GLN A 105 11.88 21.56 1.13
CA GLN A 105 12.21 22.59 0.13
C GLN A 105 11.69 22.21 -1.26
N LYS A 106 11.88 20.95 -1.67
CA LYS A 106 11.32 20.40 -2.93
C LYS A 106 9.79 20.47 -2.92
N ALA A 107 9.14 20.13 -1.82
CA ALA A 107 7.68 20.23 -1.68
C ALA A 107 7.20 21.68 -1.86
N PHE A 108 7.85 22.65 -1.22
CA PHE A 108 7.57 24.08 -1.40
C PHE A 108 7.69 24.49 -2.88
N ALA A 109 8.79 24.13 -3.55
CA ALA A 109 9.01 24.44 -4.96
C ALA A 109 7.95 23.79 -5.87
N LYS A 110 7.59 22.52 -5.62
CA LYS A 110 6.54 21.79 -6.36
C LYS A 110 5.17 22.48 -6.23
N VAL A 111 4.79 22.91 -5.02
CA VAL A 111 3.52 23.64 -4.83
C VAL A 111 3.52 24.94 -5.64
N ARG A 112 4.59 25.74 -5.58
CA ARG A 112 4.67 26.98 -6.37
C ARG A 112 4.58 26.72 -7.87
N ALA A 113 5.29 25.70 -8.37
CA ALA A 113 5.26 25.32 -9.78
C ALA A 113 3.86 24.89 -10.23
N GLU A 114 3.17 24.08 -9.43
CA GLU A 114 1.79 23.66 -9.73
C GLU A 114 0.79 24.81 -9.68
N LYS A 115 0.92 25.73 -8.72
CA LYS A 115 0.04 26.89 -8.61
C LYS A 115 0.21 27.85 -9.78
N ARG A 116 1.44 28.00 -10.25
CA ARG A 116 1.75 28.70 -11.49
C ARG A 116 1.14 28.00 -12.70
N SER A 117 1.36 26.70 -12.89
CA SER A 117 0.96 26.00 -14.12
C SER A 117 -0.53 25.72 -14.22
N ARG A 118 -1.19 25.35 -13.12
CA ARG A 118 -2.60 24.95 -13.11
C ARG A 118 -3.58 26.09 -12.87
N TYR A 119 -3.13 27.15 -12.17
CA TYR A 119 -4.02 28.22 -11.71
C TYR A 119 -3.49 29.64 -12.03
N ASN A 120 -2.39 29.76 -12.79
CA ASN A 120 -1.76 31.03 -13.15
C ASN A 120 -1.38 31.92 -11.94
N GLN A 121 -1.09 31.31 -10.78
CA GLN A 121 -0.73 32.03 -9.54
C GLN A 121 0.79 32.15 -9.39
N ASN A 122 1.39 33.13 -10.07
CA ASN A 122 2.86 33.30 -10.14
C ASN A 122 3.55 33.65 -8.79
N ARG A 123 2.80 34.25 -7.86
CA ARG A 123 3.29 34.70 -6.55
C ARG A 123 2.70 33.91 -5.38
N HIS A 124 2.21 32.69 -5.62
CA HIS A 124 1.68 31.86 -4.54
C HIS A 124 2.73 31.61 -3.47
N ASN A 125 2.37 31.85 -2.21
CA ASN A 125 3.16 31.48 -1.05
C ASN A 125 2.55 30.21 -0.43
N PRO A 126 3.18 29.04 -0.61
CA PRO A 126 2.67 27.77 -0.09
C PRO A 126 2.34 27.81 1.40
N SER A 127 1.14 27.36 1.74
CA SER A 127 0.74 27.13 3.14
C SER A 127 1.45 25.90 3.72
N HIS A 128 1.48 25.79 5.06
CA HIS A 128 1.98 24.60 5.76
C HIS A 128 1.36 23.31 5.23
N ASN A 129 0.02 23.28 5.12
CA ASN A 129 -0.71 22.09 4.67
C ASN A 129 -0.39 21.71 3.23
N GLU A 130 -0.19 22.67 2.33
CA GLU A 130 0.24 22.40 0.96
C GLU A 130 1.65 21.79 0.93
N ILE A 131 2.56 22.23 1.80
CA ILE A 131 3.92 21.70 1.87
C ILE A 131 3.93 20.30 2.47
N VAL A 132 3.29 20.09 3.61
CA VAL A 132 3.18 18.77 4.25
C VAL A 132 2.52 17.77 3.32
N SER A 133 1.41 18.15 2.66
CA SER A 133 0.72 17.27 1.73
C SER A 133 1.54 16.94 0.46
N LYS A 134 2.44 17.84 0.03
CA LYS A 134 3.31 17.65 -1.13
C LYS A 134 4.64 16.95 -0.81
N SER A 135 5.00 16.82 0.46
CA SER A 135 6.21 16.13 0.88
C SER A 135 6.20 14.66 0.46
N GLU A 136 7.39 14.15 0.10
CA GLU A 136 7.54 12.76 -0.34
C GLU A 136 7.49 11.80 0.84
N PHE A 137 6.98 10.58 0.63
CA PHE A 137 6.85 9.60 1.72
C PHE A 137 8.19 9.27 2.42
N SER A 138 9.31 9.32 1.68
CA SER A 138 10.67 9.13 2.25
C SER A 138 10.99 10.11 3.39
N THR A 139 10.45 11.32 3.36
CA THR A 139 10.59 12.33 4.43
C THR A 139 10.19 11.77 5.78
N TRP A 140 9.07 11.04 5.81
CA TRP A 140 8.49 10.48 7.03
C TRP A 140 9.22 9.23 7.52
N GLU A 141 10.02 8.58 6.68
CA GLU A 141 11.00 7.56 7.10
C GLU A 141 12.25 8.22 7.69
N PHE A 142 12.82 9.21 6.99
CA PHE A 142 14.08 9.84 7.39
C PHE A 142 13.97 10.58 8.72
N ILE A 143 12.82 11.20 9.00
CA ILE A 143 12.59 11.85 10.29
C ILE A 143 12.57 10.86 11.47
N LEU A 144 12.33 9.57 11.21
CA LEU A 144 12.38 8.50 12.22
C LEU A 144 13.81 7.99 12.46
N ASN A 145 14.85 8.64 11.92
CA ASN A 145 16.24 8.28 12.18
C ASN A 145 16.62 8.54 13.66
N ASP A 146 17.54 7.73 14.17
CA ASP A 146 18.07 7.82 15.54
C ASP A 146 18.84 9.13 15.82
N GLU A 147 19.26 9.85 14.78
CA GLU A 147 19.75 11.24 14.85
C GLU A 147 18.79 12.18 15.57
N TYR A 148 17.49 11.89 15.56
CA TYR A 148 16.45 12.69 16.23
C TYR A 148 16.05 12.14 17.62
N MET A 149 16.75 11.11 18.13
CA MET A 149 16.43 10.39 19.36
C MET A 149 17.43 10.64 20.49
N GLY A 150 17.18 11.59 21.37
CA GLY A 150 18.10 11.84 22.50
C GLY A 150 17.64 12.97 23.40
N PRO A 151 18.37 13.28 24.48
CA PRO A 151 18.04 14.39 25.37
C PRO A 151 17.80 15.67 24.58
N ASN A 152 16.69 16.35 24.85
CA ASN A 152 16.28 17.59 24.16
C ASN A 152 16.03 17.49 22.64
N LEU A 153 15.90 16.28 22.08
CA LEU A 153 15.48 16.06 20.69
C LEU A 153 13.99 15.69 20.59
N ILE A 154 13.48 15.60 19.36
CA ILE A 154 12.03 15.51 19.10
C ILE A 154 11.41 14.20 19.60
N TRP A 155 12.11 13.06 19.51
CA TRP A 155 11.45 11.78 19.73
C TRP A 155 11.14 11.47 21.20
N PRO A 156 12.02 11.73 22.19
CA PRO A 156 11.68 11.46 23.58
C PRO A 156 10.41 12.18 24.06
N LYS A 157 10.12 13.38 23.52
CA LYS A 157 8.93 14.18 23.87
C LYS A 157 7.70 13.86 23.03
N ASN A 158 7.87 13.39 21.80
CA ASN A 158 6.78 13.31 20.83
C ASN A 158 6.42 11.88 20.39
N LEU A 159 7.24 10.87 20.69
CA LEU A 159 6.99 9.49 20.21
C LEU A 159 5.61 8.96 20.66
N GLY A 160 5.22 9.20 21.92
CA GLY A 160 3.90 8.81 22.44
C GLY A 160 2.73 9.60 21.88
N LYS A 161 2.98 10.79 21.34
CA LYS A 161 1.95 11.61 20.68
C LYS A 161 1.69 11.14 19.24
N VAL A 162 2.74 10.60 18.60
CA VAL A 162 2.71 10.08 17.22
C VAL A 162 2.21 8.64 17.16
N PHE A 163 2.77 7.76 18.00
CA PHE A 163 2.50 6.33 18.01
C PHE A 163 1.64 5.96 19.22
N ARG A 164 0.31 5.96 19.02
CA ARG A 164 -0.70 5.79 20.07
C ARG A 164 -1.16 4.34 20.25
N GLY A 165 -0.66 3.43 19.42
CA GLY A 165 -0.87 1.99 19.56
C GLY A 165 0.01 1.37 20.63
N LYS A 166 -0.12 0.04 20.80
CA LYS A 166 0.74 -0.71 21.72
C LYS A 166 2.18 -0.72 21.23
N TRP A 167 3.11 -0.33 22.10
CA TRP A 167 4.52 -0.33 21.75
C TRP A 167 5.13 -1.73 21.85
N PRO A 168 6.02 -2.11 20.91
CA PRO A 168 6.71 -3.39 20.97
C PRO A 168 7.73 -3.44 22.11
N SER A 169 8.27 -2.29 22.53
CA SER A 169 9.31 -2.19 23.56
C SER A 169 9.47 -0.72 24.03
N LYS A 170 10.64 -0.40 24.60
CA LYS A 170 11.05 0.95 25.00
C LYS A 170 11.18 1.89 23.80
N THR A 171 11.16 3.20 24.07
CA THR A 171 11.16 4.32 23.10
C THR A 171 12.13 4.15 21.92
N GLY A 172 13.42 3.87 22.18
CA GLY A 172 14.43 3.71 21.12
C GLY A 172 14.14 2.55 20.17
N THR A 173 13.76 1.40 20.72
CA THR A 173 13.37 0.22 19.92
C THR A 173 12.08 0.47 19.15
N THR A 174 11.09 1.14 19.76
CA THR A 174 9.85 1.51 19.09
C THR A 174 10.10 2.42 17.88
N LEU A 175 10.99 3.41 17.99
CA LEU A 175 11.36 4.26 16.85
C LEU A 175 11.98 3.45 15.70
N LYS A 176 12.90 2.53 16.02
CA LYS A 176 13.53 1.65 15.02
C LYS A 176 12.49 0.76 14.32
N VAL A 177 11.59 0.13 15.08
CA VAL A 177 10.51 -0.70 14.52
C VAL A 177 9.58 0.14 13.63
N ALA A 178 9.21 1.34 14.07
CA ALA A 178 8.39 2.25 13.27
C ALA A 178 9.09 2.60 11.95
N ARG A 179 10.38 2.97 11.99
CA ARG A 179 11.16 3.28 10.79
C ARG A 179 11.21 2.11 9.81
N GLU A 180 11.47 0.90 10.29
CA GLU A 180 11.49 -0.31 9.44
C GLU A 180 10.12 -0.60 8.81
N LEU A 181 9.03 -0.44 9.56
CA LEU A 181 7.68 -0.57 9.01
C LEU A 181 7.44 0.48 7.91
N VAL A 182 7.79 1.74 8.15
CA VAL A 182 7.63 2.82 7.15
C VAL A 182 8.45 2.53 5.90
N LYS A 183 9.69 2.07 6.04
CA LYS A 183 10.54 1.67 4.91
C LYS A 183 9.89 0.56 4.08
N VAL A 184 9.43 -0.51 4.74
CA VAL A 184 8.74 -1.63 4.07
C VAL A 184 7.51 -1.16 3.30
N VAL A 185 6.70 -0.28 3.90
CA VAL A 185 5.49 0.27 3.28
C VAL A 185 5.84 1.20 2.12
N ARG A 186 6.85 2.06 2.26
CA ARG A 186 7.30 2.98 1.20
C ARG A 186 7.84 2.23 -0.01
N GLU A 187 8.73 1.25 0.20
CA GLU A 187 9.29 0.43 -0.89
C GLU A 187 8.19 -0.34 -1.61
N PHE A 188 7.25 -0.94 -0.87
CA PHE A 188 6.12 -1.63 -1.48
C PHE A 188 5.20 -0.67 -2.26
N ARG A 189 4.92 0.53 -1.72
CA ARG A 189 4.16 1.58 -2.41
C ARG A 189 4.84 1.98 -3.71
N ASN A 190 6.15 2.18 -3.69
CA ASN A 190 6.92 2.52 -4.90
C ASN A 190 6.75 1.44 -5.98
N ARG A 191 6.82 0.15 -5.61
CA ARG A 191 6.60 -0.96 -6.56
C ARG A 191 5.20 -0.95 -7.16
N VAL A 192 4.16 -0.70 -6.35
CA VAL A 192 2.78 -0.52 -6.83
C VAL A 192 2.72 0.64 -7.84
N SER A 193 3.33 1.79 -7.52
CA SER A 193 3.34 2.98 -8.38
C SER A 193 4.18 2.82 -9.66
N HIS A 194 5.21 1.98 -9.66
CA HIS A 194 6.03 1.66 -10.83
C HIS A 194 5.46 0.49 -11.64
N HIS A 195 4.24 0.04 -11.31
CA HIS A 195 3.58 -1.08 -11.96
C HIS A 195 4.43 -2.37 -11.92
N GLU A 196 5.24 -2.59 -10.90
CA GLU A 196 5.99 -3.84 -10.79
C GLU A 196 5.08 -5.00 -10.32
N PRO A 197 5.42 -6.27 -10.63
CA PRO A 197 4.75 -7.42 -10.01
C PRO A 197 4.95 -7.38 -8.50
N VAL A 198 3.92 -7.11 -7.70
CA VAL A 198 4.05 -6.80 -6.26
C VAL A 198 4.35 -8.02 -5.40
N TRP A 199 4.01 -9.20 -5.89
CA TRP A 199 4.33 -10.47 -5.25
C TRP A 199 5.81 -10.82 -5.35
N LYS A 200 6.60 -10.19 -6.25
CA LYS A 200 8.00 -10.60 -6.50
C LYS A 200 8.91 -10.27 -5.30
N ARG A 201 9.75 -11.20 -4.90
CA ARG A 201 10.84 -11.05 -3.92
C ARG A 201 11.85 -12.17 -4.18
N TYR A 202 13.10 -11.97 -3.77
CA TYR A 202 14.07 -13.07 -3.74
C TYR A 202 13.50 -14.28 -2.97
N GLY A 203 13.61 -15.46 -3.58
CA GLY A 203 13.19 -16.73 -2.98
C GLY A 203 11.75 -17.16 -3.28
N ILE A 204 10.90 -16.34 -3.90
CA ILE A 204 9.54 -16.73 -4.28
C ILE A 204 9.58 -17.55 -5.58
N LYS A 205 9.12 -18.80 -5.49
CA LYS A 205 9.19 -19.80 -6.56
C LYS A 205 7.82 -20.31 -7.01
N ASN A 206 6.78 -20.10 -6.22
CA ASN A 206 5.43 -20.60 -6.53
C ASN A 206 4.34 -19.65 -6.02
N GLU A 207 3.10 -19.94 -6.44
CA GLU A 207 1.91 -19.14 -6.15
C GLU A 207 1.60 -19.04 -4.65
N ALA A 208 1.84 -20.11 -3.89
CA ALA A 208 1.57 -20.13 -2.46
C ALA A 208 2.52 -19.15 -1.73
N GLU A 209 3.81 -19.18 -2.06
CA GLU A 209 4.80 -18.24 -1.51
C GLU A 209 4.50 -16.79 -1.92
N ALA A 210 4.06 -16.56 -3.17
CA ALA A 210 3.62 -15.25 -3.63
C ALA A 210 2.44 -14.72 -2.79
N ILE A 211 1.44 -15.55 -2.54
CA ILE A 211 0.25 -15.21 -1.75
C ILE A 211 0.61 -14.95 -0.28
N ILE A 212 1.47 -15.78 0.32
CA ILE A 212 1.97 -15.59 1.69
C ILE A 212 2.68 -14.23 1.77
N HIS A 213 3.58 -13.94 0.82
CA HIS A 213 4.31 -12.67 0.79
C HIS A 213 3.39 -11.44 0.72
N LEU A 214 2.33 -11.51 -0.09
CA LEU A 214 1.35 -10.42 -0.17
C LEU A 214 0.62 -10.23 1.17
N ASN A 215 0.22 -11.31 1.83
CA ASN A 215 -0.43 -11.22 3.14
C ASN A 215 0.53 -10.69 4.21
N GLU A 216 1.81 -11.06 4.20
CA GLU A 216 2.83 -10.46 5.07
C GLU A 216 2.92 -8.94 4.85
N LYS A 217 2.82 -8.47 3.60
CA LYS A 217 2.82 -7.03 3.28
C LYS A 217 1.58 -6.33 3.81
N ILE A 218 0.40 -6.95 3.70
CA ILE A 218 -0.82 -6.43 4.34
C ILE A 218 -0.59 -6.28 5.84
N ASP A 219 -0.13 -7.33 6.51
CA ASP A 219 0.04 -7.32 7.97
C ASP A 219 1.07 -6.27 8.42
N LYS A 220 2.15 -6.03 7.67
CA LYS A 220 3.11 -4.95 7.95
C LYS A 220 2.50 -3.56 7.78
N ILE A 221 1.65 -3.35 6.78
CA ILE A 221 0.93 -2.09 6.60
C ILE A 221 -0.04 -1.86 7.77
N LEU A 222 -0.79 -2.89 8.16
CA LEU A 222 -1.73 -2.80 9.28
C LEU A 222 -1.00 -2.56 10.61
N ALA A 223 0.14 -3.21 10.85
CA ALA A 223 0.97 -2.98 12.03
C ALA A 223 1.46 -1.53 12.12
N LEU A 224 1.85 -0.90 11.00
CA LEU A 224 2.21 0.52 10.99
C LEU A 224 1.00 1.40 11.35
N ILE A 225 -0.15 1.14 10.73
CA ILE A 225 -1.37 1.91 10.97
C ILE A 225 -1.81 1.78 12.44
N GLU A 226 -1.80 0.57 12.98
CA GLU A 226 -2.14 0.29 14.38
C GLU A 226 -1.19 0.99 15.36
N LEU A 227 0.12 0.93 15.08
CA LEU A 227 1.14 1.59 15.90
C LEU A 227 0.90 3.11 15.96
N VAL A 228 0.49 3.72 14.86
CA VAL A 228 0.15 5.16 14.82
C VAL A 228 -1.22 5.41 15.48
N SER A 229 -2.26 4.66 15.10
CA SER A 229 -3.63 4.83 15.58
C SER A 229 -4.47 3.54 15.47
N PRO A 230 -4.79 2.89 16.60
CA PRO A 230 -5.71 1.75 16.63
C PRO A 230 -7.11 2.07 16.06
N HIS A 231 -7.61 3.29 16.29
CA HIS A 231 -8.90 3.74 15.75
C HIS A 231 -8.89 3.81 14.21
N LYS A 232 -7.74 4.17 13.60
CA LYS A 232 -7.61 4.15 12.14
C LYS A 232 -7.65 2.72 11.60
N LEU A 233 -7.00 1.78 12.28
CA LEU A 233 -7.07 0.35 11.92
C LEU A 233 -8.52 -0.14 12.00
N GLU A 234 -9.23 0.15 13.09
CA GLU A 234 -10.63 -0.25 13.28
C GLU A 234 -11.53 0.26 12.14
N LEU A 235 -11.37 1.54 11.74
CA LEU A 235 -12.09 2.11 10.60
C LEU A 235 -11.84 1.29 9.31
N LEU A 236 -10.59 0.93 9.01
CA LEU A 236 -10.26 0.17 7.80
C LEU A 236 -10.83 -1.25 7.84
N VAL A 237 -10.83 -1.89 9.02
CA VAL A 237 -11.45 -3.21 9.21
C VAL A 237 -12.96 -3.13 9.00
N LYS A 238 -13.65 -2.20 9.67
CA LYS A 238 -15.10 -2.04 9.58
C LYS A 238 -15.59 -1.59 8.19
N SER A 239 -14.75 -0.88 7.45
CA SER A 239 -15.05 -0.46 6.07
C SER A 239 -14.92 -1.57 5.01
N GLY A 240 -14.46 -2.77 5.39
CA GLY A 240 -14.23 -3.88 4.45
C GLY A 240 -12.94 -3.77 3.63
N ILE A 241 -12.18 -2.67 3.73
CA ILE A 241 -10.92 -2.48 2.99
C ILE A 241 -9.91 -3.60 3.28
N VAL A 242 -9.75 -3.96 4.56
CA VAL A 242 -8.83 -5.03 4.97
C VAL A 242 -9.31 -6.39 4.44
N ALA A 243 -10.61 -6.67 4.56
CA ALA A 243 -11.20 -7.91 4.06
C ALA A 243 -11.00 -8.04 2.54
N ASN A 244 -11.25 -6.98 1.78
CA ASN A 244 -11.02 -6.96 0.33
C ASN A 244 -9.54 -7.21 -0.02
N ALA A 245 -8.60 -6.55 0.64
CA ALA A 245 -7.17 -6.77 0.38
C ALA A 245 -6.76 -8.23 0.63
N LYS A 246 -7.23 -8.83 1.74
CA LYS A 246 -6.97 -10.25 2.04
C LYS A 246 -7.63 -11.19 1.03
N ARG A 247 -8.88 -10.93 0.65
CA ARG A 247 -9.62 -11.72 -0.36
C ARG A 247 -8.90 -11.76 -1.71
N VAL A 248 -8.46 -10.60 -2.19
CA VAL A 248 -7.77 -10.50 -3.48
C VAL A 248 -6.41 -11.21 -3.44
N CYS A 249 -5.76 -11.24 -2.28
CA CYS A 249 -4.53 -11.99 -2.03
C CYS A 249 -4.81 -13.44 -1.63
N THR A 250 -5.65 -14.16 -2.39
CA THR A 250 -5.91 -15.59 -2.21
C THR A 250 -5.70 -16.38 -3.50
N ILE A 251 -5.46 -17.69 -3.36
CA ILE A 251 -5.36 -18.61 -4.51
C ILE A 251 -6.69 -18.67 -5.26
N GLY A 252 -7.82 -18.59 -4.54
CA GLY A 252 -9.15 -18.59 -5.15
C GLY A 252 -9.35 -17.39 -6.08
N GLU A 253 -8.93 -16.19 -5.67
CA GLU A 253 -9.05 -15.00 -6.51
C GLU A 253 -8.06 -15.03 -7.70
N LEU A 254 -6.84 -15.56 -7.51
CA LEU A 254 -5.95 -15.84 -8.64
C LEU A 254 -6.63 -16.77 -9.66
N ARG A 255 -7.16 -17.91 -9.22
CA ARG A 255 -7.88 -18.86 -10.08
C ARG A 255 -9.13 -18.27 -10.73
N ASN A 256 -9.81 -17.33 -10.08
CA ASN A 256 -10.93 -16.59 -10.67
C ASN A 256 -10.48 -15.78 -11.89
N ASN A 257 -9.33 -15.10 -11.77
CA ASN A 257 -8.76 -14.32 -12.87
C ASN A 257 -8.23 -15.21 -14.00
N GLN A 258 -7.75 -16.41 -13.67
CA GLN A 258 -7.36 -17.43 -14.65
C GLN A 258 -8.54 -18.16 -15.30
N GLN A 259 -9.78 -17.90 -14.86
CA GLN A 259 -11.00 -18.61 -15.29
C GLN A 259 -10.99 -20.13 -15.00
N THR A 260 -10.23 -20.57 -14.00
CA THR A 260 -10.07 -21.99 -13.62
C THR A 260 -10.79 -22.36 -12.32
N SER A 261 -11.44 -21.40 -11.67
CA SER A 261 -12.18 -21.63 -10.43
C SER A 261 -13.45 -22.47 -10.62
N GLN A 262 -13.81 -23.22 -9.57
CA GLN A 262 -15.02 -24.04 -9.55
C GLN A 262 -16.28 -23.19 -9.78
N ILE A 263 -17.18 -23.69 -10.64
CA ILE A 263 -18.46 -23.06 -10.94
C ILE A 263 -19.58 -23.88 -10.30
N HIS A 264 -20.37 -23.27 -9.42
CA HIS A 264 -21.49 -23.92 -8.76
C HIS A 264 -22.79 -23.76 -9.56
N SER A 265 -23.40 -24.88 -9.96
CA SER A 265 -24.77 -24.88 -10.51
C SER A 265 -25.77 -24.54 -9.41
N VAL A 266 -26.57 -23.49 -9.60
CA VAL A 266 -27.61 -23.05 -8.68
C VAL A 266 -28.98 -23.31 -9.31
N LYS A 267 -29.74 -24.19 -8.66
CA LYS A 267 -31.10 -24.61 -9.07
C LYS A 267 -32.19 -24.18 -8.09
N SER A 268 -31.82 -23.59 -6.95
CA SER A 268 -32.75 -23.14 -5.92
C SER A 268 -32.21 -21.94 -5.16
N VAL A 269 -33.14 -21.11 -4.65
CA VAL A 269 -32.81 -19.96 -3.77
C VAL A 269 -32.07 -20.42 -2.52
N SER A 270 -32.44 -21.58 -1.95
CA SER A 270 -31.76 -22.13 -0.76
C SER A 270 -30.29 -22.49 -1.01
N LYS A 271 -29.94 -22.93 -2.23
CA LYS A 271 -28.53 -23.15 -2.59
C LYS A 271 -27.80 -21.82 -2.80
N LEU A 272 -28.44 -20.85 -3.45
CA LEU A 272 -27.90 -19.49 -3.61
C LEU A 272 -27.58 -18.87 -2.24
N TYR A 273 -28.53 -18.91 -1.30
CA TYR A 273 -28.36 -18.41 0.07
C TYR A 273 -27.16 -19.06 0.78
N ARG A 274 -27.01 -20.38 0.69
CA ARG A 274 -25.85 -21.08 1.28
C ARG A 274 -24.53 -20.64 0.67
N LEU A 275 -24.48 -20.42 -0.65
CA LEU A 275 -23.28 -19.94 -1.34
C LEU A 275 -22.95 -18.49 -0.96
N VAL A 276 -23.95 -17.61 -0.84
CA VAL A 276 -23.75 -16.22 -0.35
C VAL A 276 -23.23 -16.23 1.08
N LYS A 277 -23.83 -17.04 1.97
CA LYS A 277 -23.39 -17.16 3.36
C LYS A 277 -21.95 -17.68 3.45
N SER A 278 -21.60 -18.71 2.67
CA SER A 278 -20.22 -19.22 2.60
C SER A 278 -19.26 -18.19 2.02
N ALA A 279 -19.64 -17.47 0.95
CA ALA A 279 -18.80 -16.41 0.38
C ALA A 279 -18.41 -15.36 1.43
N ASN A 280 -19.40 -14.89 2.21
CA ASN A 280 -19.19 -13.92 3.28
C ASN A 280 -18.33 -14.49 4.42
N ASN A 281 -18.66 -15.69 4.91
CA ASN A 281 -17.92 -16.30 6.02
C ASN A 281 -16.45 -16.60 5.67
N ASP A 282 -16.22 -17.08 4.44
CA ASP A 282 -14.90 -17.45 3.95
C ASP A 282 -14.11 -16.24 3.42
N ASN A 283 -14.77 -15.07 3.30
CA ASN A 283 -14.29 -13.90 2.55
C ASN A 283 -13.72 -14.30 1.17
N ALA A 284 -14.49 -15.10 0.42
CA ALA A 284 -14.07 -15.68 -0.84
C ALA A 284 -15.15 -15.58 -1.92
N SER A 285 -14.77 -15.11 -3.10
CA SER A 285 -15.68 -15.03 -4.25
C SER A 285 -16.11 -16.43 -4.72
N LYS A 286 -17.38 -16.61 -5.10
CA LYS A 286 -17.90 -17.89 -5.62
C LYS A 286 -18.50 -17.70 -7.01
N ASN A 287 -18.04 -18.45 -8.00
CA ASN A 287 -18.62 -18.42 -9.34
C ASN A 287 -19.84 -19.35 -9.41
N ILE A 288 -20.93 -18.87 -9.99
CA ILE A 288 -22.18 -19.61 -10.09
C ILE A 288 -22.73 -19.59 -11.51
N VAL A 289 -23.57 -20.58 -11.81
CA VAL A 289 -24.44 -20.60 -13.00
C VAL A 289 -25.88 -20.77 -12.54
N LEU A 290 -26.75 -19.84 -12.94
CA LEU A 290 -28.18 -19.94 -12.68
C LEU A 290 -28.84 -20.72 -13.82
N PHE A 291 -29.36 -21.92 -13.52
CA PHE A 291 -29.92 -22.80 -14.55
C PHE A 291 -31.24 -22.27 -15.15
N ASN A 292 -32.08 -21.63 -14.34
CA ASN A 292 -33.40 -21.17 -14.76
C ASN A 292 -33.35 -19.85 -15.58
N PHE A 293 -32.17 -19.27 -15.80
CA PHE A 293 -31.97 -18.00 -16.50
C PHE A 293 -30.95 -18.14 -17.64
N GLY A 294 -31.15 -19.14 -18.52
CA GLY A 294 -30.31 -19.31 -19.72
C GLY A 294 -28.85 -19.67 -19.45
N LYS A 295 -28.55 -20.30 -18.30
CA LYS A 295 -27.17 -20.63 -17.86
C LYS A 295 -26.25 -19.42 -17.74
N ALA A 296 -26.80 -18.26 -17.38
CA ALA A 296 -26.01 -17.07 -17.09
C ALA A 296 -25.00 -17.32 -15.95
N ARG A 297 -23.77 -16.83 -16.13
CA ARG A 297 -22.66 -16.93 -15.17
C ARG A 297 -22.59 -15.66 -14.34
N PHE A 298 -22.44 -15.83 -13.03
CA PHE A 298 -22.27 -14.73 -12.08
C PHE A 298 -21.14 -15.03 -11.10
N THR A 299 -20.60 -13.98 -10.48
CA THR A 299 -19.68 -14.09 -9.35
C THR A 299 -20.36 -13.49 -8.13
N ILE A 300 -20.46 -14.27 -7.06
CA ILE A 300 -20.85 -13.78 -5.74
C ILE A 300 -19.60 -13.22 -5.10
N GLU A 301 -19.59 -11.92 -4.82
CA GLU A 301 -18.56 -11.29 -3.99
C GLU A 301 -19.06 -11.14 -2.55
N PRO A 302 -18.20 -11.35 -1.55
CA PRO A 302 -18.56 -11.07 -0.17
C PRO A 302 -18.59 -9.56 0.10
N PHE A 303 -19.47 -9.17 1.02
CA PHE A 303 -19.66 -7.78 1.45
C PHE A 303 -18.50 -7.27 2.30
#